data_AF-A0AA44DJH4-F1
#
_entry.id   AF-A0AA44DJH4-F1
#
_cell.length_a   1.000
_cell.length_b   1.000
_cell.length_c   1.000
_cell.angle_alpha   90.00
_cell.angle_beta   90.00
_cell.angle_gamma   90.00
#
_symmetry.space_group_name_H-M   'P 1'
#
loop_
_entity.id
_entity.type
_entity.pdbx_description
1 polymer ?
#
loop_
_entity_poly.entity_id
_entity_poly.type
_entity_poly.pdbx_seq_one_letter_code
_entity_poly.pdbx_strand_id
1 'polypeptide(L)'
;MNFIFRAFKSLRERKVKTLITFCITLIICIATLTSLSIQSATQIASSNAKQKLGATVTLSQDMKKTMEKNSENQENDDSQPRFKPEKIPVPISYLEELKKSSYVVDYLISSNTSANLDGLSAVGSNDDSESNSNDKESFESIKKPNSGDVSIYGLNDFNLNEKVESKSIELESGKTFNEEDLNTNVILIESTFAKENSLSVGDTITLKSTDDEISVEAKIIGIFKDNSEIDDNSYRFSSTLPYNNIYAPYTLSNTLKGDNYLNSVDSIKFYINDPDNVEKFIKQSENSNIDFDKFKLDSGDKSYEEMIAPIENISSFSKITLIVVAIFGASILTLVIVLSIKDRMSEIGILMSLGESKFKIVGQLLSEILIVLVASIGISALCGNSISNSVANQLIQTEISSTQNQNEFSKKQAPPGRGGEMGSPRSDKSFTKENSIDTLDVNISRNDFLKMSLFSIIISIVSTIVPASFVMRLNPKNILSKHN
;
A
#
# COMPACT_ATOMS: atom_id res chain seq x y z
N MET A 1 32.66 -3.16 -50.23
CA MET A 1 33.02 -3.13 -48.78
C MET A 1 31.75 -3.36 -47.99
N ASN A 2 31.75 -4.22 -46.98
CA ASN A 2 30.54 -4.46 -46.17
C ASN A 2 30.12 -3.16 -45.46
N PHE A 3 28.84 -2.77 -45.56
CA PHE A 3 28.34 -1.52 -44.97
C PHE A 3 28.48 -1.50 -43.44
N ILE A 4 28.46 -2.66 -42.80
CA ILE A 4 28.70 -2.86 -41.35
C ILE A 4 30.13 -2.45 -40.95
N PHE A 5 31.14 -2.83 -41.75
CA PHE A 5 32.52 -2.42 -41.48
C PHE A 5 32.71 -0.90 -41.67
N ARG A 6 32.01 -0.31 -42.64
CA ARG A 6 31.98 1.14 -42.84
C ARG A 6 31.32 1.85 -41.64
N ALA A 7 30.23 1.29 -41.10
CA ALA A 7 29.58 1.80 -39.90
C ALA A 7 30.52 1.81 -38.69
N PHE A 8 31.21 0.69 -38.42
CA PHE A 8 32.17 0.62 -37.31
C PHE A 8 33.31 1.64 -37.46
N LYS A 9 33.84 1.80 -38.68
CA LYS A 9 34.87 2.81 -38.96
C LYS A 9 34.33 4.24 -38.77
N SER A 10 33.11 4.50 -39.22
CA SER A 10 32.43 5.80 -39.05
C SER A 10 32.24 6.17 -37.58
N LEU A 11 31.84 5.21 -36.75
CA LEU A 11 31.70 5.40 -35.29
C LEU A 11 33.04 5.82 -34.64
N ARG A 12 34.16 5.24 -35.09
CA ARG A 12 35.49 5.56 -34.55
C ARG A 12 36.01 6.92 -35.00
N GLU A 13 35.70 7.33 -36.22
CA GLU A 13 36.16 8.61 -36.78
C GLU A 13 35.36 9.80 -36.22
N ARG A 14 34.09 9.59 -35.83
CA ARG A 14 33.18 10.66 -35.39
C ARG A 14 32.83 10.57 -33.91
N LYS A 15 33.85 10.43 -33.05
CA LYS A 15 33.75 10.15 -31.61
C LYS A 15 32.74 11.01 -30.85
N VAL A 16 32.73 12.32 -31.08
CA VAL A 16 31.82 13.26 -30.37
C VAL A 16 30.35 12.96 -30.67
N LYS A 17 30.02 12.72 -31.94
CA LYS A 17 28.63 12.42 -32.33
C LYS A 17 28.20 11.05 -31.87
N THR A 18 29.08 10.05 -32.00
CA THR A 18 28.84 8.71 -31.47
C THR A 18 28.58 8.76 -29.97
N LEU A 19 29.33 9.55 -29.21
CA LEU A 19 29.11 9.75 -27.78
C LEU A 19 27.75 10.40 -27.50
N ILE A 20 27.36 11.43 -28.24
CA ILE A 20 26.05 12.09 -28.09
C ILE A 20 24.91 11.11 -28.37
N THR A 21 24.96 10.36 -29.48
CA THR A 21 23.96 9.35 -29.83
C THR A 21 23.91 8.23 -28.78
N PHE A 22 25.07 7.82 -28.28
CA PHE A 22 25.17 6.84 -27.19
C PHE A 22 24.50 7.34 -25.91
N CYS A 23 24.80 8.56 -25.45
CA CYS A 23 24.16 9.12 -24.25
C CYS A 23 22.64 9.22 -24.40
N ILE A 24 22.14 9.67 -25.56
CA ILE A 24 20.69 9.80 -25.81
C ILE A 24 20.01 8.42 -25.81
N THR A 25 20.58 7.46 -26.55
CA THR A 25 20.02 6.09 -26.59
C THR A 25 20.09 5.41 -25.23
N LEU A 26 21.14 5.64 -24.46
CA LEU A 26 21.29 5.13 -23.09
C LEU A 26 20.20 5.70 -22.17
N ILE A 27 19.96 7.02 -22.21
CA ILE A 27 18.90 7.67 -21.42
C ILE A 27 17.53 7.09 -21.81
N ILE A 28 17.25 6.92 -23.10
CA ILE A 28 15.98 6.32 -23.56
C ILE A 28 15.85 4.89 -23.05
N CYS A 29 16.91 4.06 -23.13
CA CYS A 29 16.88 2.68 -22.64
C CYS A 29 16.64 2.63 -21.13
N ILE A 30 17.34 3.45 -20.33
CA ILE A 30 17.18 3.49 -18.88
C ILE A 30 15.77 3.95 -18.50
N ALA A 31 15.27 5.02 -19.12
CA ALA A 31 13.96 5.57 -18.81
C ALA A 31 12.83 4.60 -19.20
N THR A 32 12.89 4.00 -20.39
CA THR A 32 11.88 3.01 -20.83
C THR A 32 11.92 1.74 -19.98
N LEU A 33 13.12 1.27 -19.59
CA LEU A 33 13.28 0.12 -18.71
C LEU A 33 12.70 0.41 -17.33
N THR A 34 12.98 1.60 -16.78
CA THR A 34 12.44 2.04 -15.49
C THR A 34 10.92 2.07 -15.51
N SER A 35 10.31 2.68 -16.54
CA SER A 35 8.85 2.72 -16.65
C SER A 35 8.22 1.33 -16.76
N LEU A 36 8.76 0.46 -17.64
CA LEU A 36 8.21 -0.90 -17.79
C LEU A 36 8.37 -1.73 -16.51
N SER A 37 9.47 -1.58 -15.79
CA SER A 37 9.73 -2.35 -14.57
C SER A 37 8.85 -1.89 -13.42
N ILE A 38 8.64 -0.57 -13.28
CA ILE A 38 7.66 -0.02 -12.35
C ILE A 38 6.26 -0.54 -12.68
N GLN A 39 5.87 -0.59 -13.96
CA GLN A 39 4.57 -1.11 -14.38
C GLN A 39 4.39 -2.60 -14.03
N SER A 40 5.42 -3.42 -14.24
CA SER A 40 5.38 -4.84 -13.87
C SER A 40 5.33 -5.02 -12.34
N ALA A 41 6.09 -4.23 -11.59
CA ALA A 41 6.10 -4.26 -10.13
C ALA A 41 4.75 -3.81 -9.53
N THR A 42 4.13 -2.75 -10.05
CA THR A 42 2.79 -2.32 -9.61
C THR A 42 1.71 -3.35 -9.93
N GLN A 43 1.83 -4.08 -11.04
CA GLN A 43 0.91 -5.17 -11.37
C GLN A 43 1.04 -6.36 -10.38
N ILE A 44 2.28 -6.72 -10.00
CA ILE A 44 2.53 -7.74 -8.98
C ILE A 44 1.99 -7.28 -7.63
N ALA A 45 2.28 -6.03 -7.23
CA ALA A 45 1.79 -5.46 -5.98
C ALA A 45 0.26 -5.43 -5.92
N SER A 46 -0.41 -5.05 -7.02
CA SER A 46 -1.87 -5.09 -7.14
C SER A 46 -2.43 -6.50 -7.03
N SER A 47 -1.80 -7.49 -7.67
CA SER A 47 -2.22 -8.89 -7.55
C SER A 47 -2.08 -9.40 -6.11
N ASN A 48 -0.99 -9.04 -5.43
CA ASN A 48 -0.76 -9.42 -4.03
C ASN A 48 -1.76 -8.71 -3.09
N ALA A 49 -2.04 -7.42 -3.32
CA ALA A 49 -3.06 -6.68 -2.58
C ALA A 49 -4.44 -7.32 -2.75
N LYS A 50 -4.79 -7.73 -3.98
CA LYS A 50 -6.05 -8.43 -4.26
C LYS A 50 -6.13 -9.77 -3.54
N GLN A 51 -5.04 -10.53 -3.46
CA GLN A 51 -5.02 -11.79 -2.72
C GLN A 51 -5.12 -11.60 -1.20
N LYS A 52 -4.44 -10.59 -0.65
CA LYS A 52 -4.42 -10.33 0.79
C LYS A 52 -5.73 -9.73 1.31
N LEU A 53 -6.21 -8.66 0.67
CA LEU A 53 -7.39 -7.93 1.15
C LEU A 53 -8.67 -8.35 0.44
N GLY A 54 -8.58 -8.71 -0.84
CA GLY A 54 -9.75 -9.02 -1.66
C GLY A 54 -10.38 -10.38 -1.39
N ALA A 55 -9.83 -11.18 -0.46
CA ALA A 55 -10.34 -12.49 -0.10
C ALA A 55 -10.99 -12.53 1.29
N THR A 56 -11.52 -11.41 1.79
CA THR A 56 -12.17 -11.38 3.11
C THR A 56 -13.56 -10.76 3.05
N VAL A 57 -14.45 -11.21 3.94
CA VAL A 57 -15.79 -10.63 4.11
C VAL A 57 -16.08 -10.48 5.59
N THR A 58 -16.42 -9.29 6.04
CA THR A 58 -16.69 -9.00 7.45
C THR A 58 -18.18 -8.79 7.69
N LEU A 59 -18.78 -9.64 8.52
CA LEU A 59 -20.11 -9.45 9.09
C LEU A 59 -20.01 -8.53 10.31
N SER A 60 -20.68 -7.39 10.25
CA SER A 60 -20.73 -6.41 11.34
C SER A 60 -22.03 -5.60 11.30
N GLN A 61 -22.30 -4.83 12.35
CA GLN A 61 -23.44 -3.92 12.37
C GLN A 61 -23.34 -2.88 11.24
N ASP A 62 -24.43 -2.66 10.52
CA ASP A 62 -24.53 -1.60 9.53
C ASP A 62 -24.73 -0.25 10.23
N MET A 63 -23.60 0.36 10.61
CA MET A 63 -23.55 1.68 11.21
C MET A 63 -24.19 2.75 10.31
N LYS A 64 -24.11 2.61 8.98
CA LYS A 64 -24.62 3.61 8.04
C LYS A 64 -26.15 3.62 8.07
N LYS A 65 -26.79 2.45 7.93
CA LYS A 65 -28.25 2.32 8.07
C LYS A 65 -28.73 2.73 9.46
N THR A 66 -27.95 2.40 10.50
CA THR A 66 -28.26 2.80 11.88
C THR A 66 -28.21 4.32 12.05
N MET A 67 -27.26 5.01 11.42
CA MET A 67 -27.19 6.48 11.44
C MET A 67 -28.31 7.12 10.61
N GLU A 68 -28.58 6.62 9.40
CA GLU A 68 -29.62 7.15 8.50
C GLU A 68 -31.02 7.07 9.13
N LYS A 69 -31.42 5.90 9.68
CA LYS A 69 -32.70 5.73 10.39
C LYS A 69 -32.86 6.69 11.58
N ASN A 70 -31.76 7.08 12.20
CA ASN A 70 -31.78 7.99 13.35
C ASN A 70 -31.77 9.47 12.94
N SER A 71 -31.13 9.82 11.81
CA SER A 71 -31.23 11.16 11.23
C SER A 71 -32.66 11.48 10.76
N GLU A 72 -33.39 10.51 10.22
CA GLU A 72 -34.81 10.67 9.85
C GLU A 72 -35.72 10.88 11.07
N ASN A 73 -35.39 10.29 12.23
CA ASN A 73 -36.17 10.44 13.47
C ASN A 73 -35.83 11.70 14.28
N GLN A 74 -34.73 12.40 13.96
CA GLN A 74 -34.24 13.58 14.69
C GLN A 74 -34.85 14.92 14.23
N GLU A 75 -35.69 14.95 13.20
CA GLU A 75 -36.34 16.20 12.74
C GLU A 75 -37.39 16.79 13.71
N ASN A 76 -37.66 16.19 14.88
CA ASN A 76 -38.83 16.55 15.71
C ASN A 76 -38.60 16.97 17.18
N ASP A 77 -37.38 17.04 17.73
CA ASP A 77 -37.21 17.48 19.13
C ASP A 77 -35.80 18.02 19.46
N ASP A 78 -35.71 19.32 19.76
CA ASP A 78 -34.47 20.06 20.11
C ASP A 78 -33.90 19.70 21.51
N SER A 79 -34.56 18.79 22.25
CA SER A 79 -34.22 18.50 23.65
C SER A 79 -33.57 17.13 23.92
N GLN A 80 -33.27 16.33 22.90
CA GLN A 80 -32.66 15.00 23.06
C GLN A 80 -31.14 15.06 23.32
N PRO A 81 -30.60 14.25 24.26
CA PRO A 81 -29.16 14.18 24.53
C PRO A 81 -28.38 13.68 23.30
N ARG A 82 -27.11 14.10 23.19
CA ARG A 82 -26.18 13.68 22.11
C ARG A 82 -26.26 12.15 21.89
N PHE A 83 -26.55 11.77 20.65
CA PHE A 83 -26.67 10.39 20.18
C PHE A 83 -25.54 9.48 20.69
N LYS A 84 -25.91 8.39 21.37
CA LYS A 84 -25.01 7.26 21.66
C LYS A 84 -25.46 6.10 20.77
N PRO A 85 -24.76 5.77 19.68
CA PRO A 85 -25.10 4.59 18.90
C PRO A 85 -24.99 3.37 19.81
N GLU A 86 -26.10 2.68 20.03
CA GLU A 86 -26.10 1.40 20.72
C GLU A 86 -25.49 0.36 19.78
N LYS A 87 -24.39 -0.27 20.21
CA LYS A 87 -23.76 -1.35 19.47
C LYS A 87 -24.64 -2.59 19.60
N ILE A 88 -25.17 -3.04 18.47
CA ILE A 88 -25.95 -4.27 18.37
C ILE A 88 -24.96 -5.40 18.12
N PRO A 89 -24.80 -6.34 19.06
CA PRO A 89 -23.81 -7.41 18.91
C PRO A 89 -24.31 -8.45 17.90
N VAL A 90 -23.38 -8.99 17.13
CA VAL A 90 -23.60 -10.01 16.09
C VAL A 90 -23.77 -11.39 16.77
N PRO A 91 -24.90 -12.08 16.61
CA PRO A 91 -25.08 -13.43 17.14
C PRO A 91 -24.09 -14.44 16.55
N ILE A 92 -23.49 -15.28 17.39
CA ILE A 92 -22.59 -16.37 16.96
C ILE A 92 -23.31 -17.41 16.09
N SER A 93 -24.64 -17.52 16.18
CA SER A 93 -25.42 -18.41 15.31
C SER A 93 -25.24 -18.10 13.81
N TYR A 94 -24.95 -16.85 13.43
CA TYR A 94 -24.68 -16.49 12.04
C TYR A 94 -23.34 -17.06 11.54
N LEU A 95 -22.34 -17.19 12.41
CA LEU A 95 -21.08 -17.87 12.09
C LEU A 95 -21.34 -19.33 11.71
N GLU A 96 -22.12 -20.05 12.52
CA GLU A 96 -22.42 -21.49 12.31
C GLU A 96 -23.17 -21.76 10.99
N GLU A 97 -23.91 -20.78 10.49
CA GLU A 97 -24.56 -20.85 9.18
C GLU A 97 -23.57 -20.57 8.05
N LEU A 98 -22.84 -19.46 8.12
CA LEU A 98 -21.96 -19.01 7.03
C LEU A 98 -20.68 -19.85 6.90
N LYS A 99 -20.16 -20.40 8.00
CA LYS A 99 -18.99 -21.31 8.02
C LYS A 99 -19.20 -22.58 7.19
N LYS A 100 -20.45 -22.97 6.91
CA LYS A 100 -20.78 -24.16 6.08
C LYS A 100 -20.56 -23.93 4.58
N SER A 101 -20.39 -22.69 4.15
CA SER A 101 -20.14 -22.39 2.74
C SER A 101 -18.79 -22.98 2.28
N SER A 102 -18.76 -23.57 1.08
CA SER A 102 -17.53 -24.08 0.47
C SER A 102 -16.51 -23.00 0.11
N TYR A 103 -16.90 -21.72 0.16
CA TYR A 103 -16.01 -20.60 -0.12
C TYR A 103 -15.18 -20.18 1.10
N VAL A 104 -15.64 -20.48 2.32
CA VAL A 104 -14.97 -20.09 3.56
C VAL A 104 -13.85 -21.07 3.89
N VAL A 105 -12.64 -20.55 4.08
CA VAL A 105 -11.45 -21.30 4.50
C VAL A 105 -11.22 -21.19 6.01
N ASP A 106 -11.38 -19.97 6.53
CA ASP A 106 -11.14 -19.66 7.93
C ASP A 106 -12.01 -18.48 8.38
N TYR A 107 -12.02 -18.17 9.68
CA TYR A 107 -12.72 -17.01 10.23
C TYR A 107 -12.03 -16.44 11.47
N LEU A 108 -12.16 -15.13 11.62
CA LEU A 108 -11.71 -14.39 12.80
C LEU A 108 -12.91 -13.72 13.47
N ILE A 109 -13.17 -14.10 14.71
CA ILE A 109 -14.11 -13.42 15.59
C ILE A 109 -13.41 -12.23 16.23
N SER A 110 -14.09 -11.09 16.34
CA SER A 110 -13.61 -9.95 17.11
C SER A 110 -14.66 -9.48 18.11
N SER A 111 -14.27 -9.38 19.39
CA SER A 111 -15.04 -8.76 20.46
C SER A 111 -14.11 -7.95 21.35
N ASN A 112 -14.09 -6.64 21.14
CA ASN A 112 -13.16 -5.73 21.79
C ASN A 112 -13.84 -4.99 22.93
N THR A 113 -13.17 -4.88 24.07
CA THR A 113 -13.64 -4.15 25.24
C THR A 113 -12.49 -3.36 25.87
N SER A 114 -12.76 -2.63 26.94
CA SER A 114 -11.73 -2.07 27.81
C SER A 114 -11.92 -2.57 29.22
N ALA A 115 -10.84 -2.65 30.00
CA ALA A 115 -10.89 -3.07 31.39
C ALA A 115 -10.10 -2.13 32.29
N ASN A 116 -10.52 -2.04 33.54
CA ASN A 116 -9.73 -1.44 34.61
C ASN A 116 -8.76 -2.50 35.17
N LEU A 117 -7.60 -2.04 35.63
CA LEU A 117 -6.59 -2.88 36.27
C LEU A 117 -6.77 -2.89 37.78
N ASP A 118 -6.48 -4.02 38.43
CA ASP A 118 -6.43 -4.12 39.88
C ASP A 118 -4.98 -4.19 40.38
N GLY A 119 -4.53 -3.14 41.07
CA GLY A 119 -3.17 -3.10 41.65
C GLY A 119 -2.03 -2.98 40.64
N LEU A 120 -2.33 -2.68 39.38
CA LEU A 120 -1.35 -2.45 38.29
C LEU A 120 -1.60 -1.08 37.65
N SER A 121 -0.58 -0.50 37.02
CA SER A 121 -0.66 0.78 36.33
C SER A 121 -0.61 0.58 34.81
N ALA A 122 -1.43 1.34 34.08
CA ALA A 122 -1.32 1.43 32.63
C ALA A 122 -0.03 2.17 32.25
N VAL A 123 0.61 1.76 31.15
CA VAL A 123 1.79 2.44 30.63
C VAL A 123 1.43 3.88 30.27
N GLY A 124 2.20 4.83 30.78
CA GLY A 124 1.97 6.26 30.58
C GLY A 124 0.83 6.88 31.40
N SER A 125 0.25 6.16 32.37
CA SER A 125 -0.61 6.79 33.39
C SER A 125 0.24 7.39 34.50
N ASN A 126 0.20 8.71 34.70
CA ASN A 126 0.71 9.34 35.91
C ASN A 126 -0.45 9.53 36.90
N ASP A 127 -0.38 8.89 38.07
CA ASP A 127 -1.32 9.09 39.19
C ASP A 127 -1.03 10.37 40.00
N ASP A 128 0.03 11.10 39.67
CA ASP A 128 0.40 12.33 40.39
C ASP A 128 -0.46 13.51 39.95
N SER A 129 -1.57 13.67 40.67
CA SER A 129 -2.37 14.89 40.72
C SER A 129 -1.65 16.05 41.45
N GLU A 130 -0.37 16.30 41.13
CA GLU A 130 0.31 17.55 41.50
C GLU A 130 0.72 18.28 40.23
N SER A 131 -0.17 19.17 39.78
CA SER A 131 0.15 20.20 38.81
C SER A 131 1.27 21.09 39.35
N ASN A 132 2.52 20.78 38.98
CA ASN A 132 3.57 21.79 38.88
C ASN A 132 3.81 22.06 37.40
N SER A 133 3.01 23.00 36.88
CA SER A 133 3.32 23.71 35.66
C SER A 133 4.67 24.39 35.84
N ASN A 134 5.71 23.85 35.20
CA ASN A 134 6.86 24.55 34.61
C ASN A 134 7.99 23.54 34.39
N ASP A 135 7.92 22.76 33.30
CA ASP A 135 9.01 22.61 32.33
C ASP A 135 8.83 21.35 31.46
N LYS A 136 8.93 21.57 30.14
CA LYS A 136 9.04 20.61 29.03
C LYS A 136 7.75 19.92 28.57
N GLU A 137 7.53 20.02 27.26
CA GLU A 137 6.50 19.38 26.42
C GLU A 137 6.38 17.86 26.65
N SER A 138 5.81 17.47 27.79
CA SER A 138 5.43 16.10 28.08
C SER A 138 3.93 16.01 27.79
N PHE A 139 3.54 15.28 26.76
CA PHE A 139 2.13 15.05 26.45
C PHE A 139 1.52 14.23 27.60
N GLU A 140 0.75 14.89 28.48
CA GLU A 140 -0.04 14.24 29.53
C GLU A 140 -1.18 13.42 28.90
N SER A 141 -1.15 12.09 29.10
CA SER A 141 -2.25 11.20 28.74
C SER A 141 -3.36 11.28 29.81
N ILE A 142 -4.58 11.64 29.41
CA ILE A 142 -5.75 11.71 30.30
C ILE A 142 -6.60 10.43 30.11
N LYS A 143 -7.31 9.92 31.14
CA LYS A 143 -8.25 8.80 30.98
C LYS A 143 -9.49 9.26 30.19
N LYS A 144 -9.88 8.54 29.14
CA LYS A 144 -11.07 8.89 28.34
C LYS A 144 -12.34 8.57 29.16
N PRO A 145 -13.37 9.43 29.19
CA PRO A 145 -14.62 9.14 29.90
C PRO A 145 -15.25 7.85 29.35
N ASN A 146 -15.67 6.96 30.25
CA ASN A 146 -16.17 5.60 29.96
C ASN A 146 -15.17 4.69 29.21
N SER A 147 -13.87 4.82 29.50
CA SER A 147 -12.85 3.86 29.04
C SER A 147 -12.09 3.27 30.22
N GLY A 148 -11.72 1.99 30.11
CA GLY A 148 -10.83 1.33 31.05
C GLY A 148 -9.38 1.79 30.92
N ASP A 149 -8.52 1.26 31.78
CA ASP A 149 -7.07 1.51 31.78
C ASP A 149 -6.37 0.82 30.60
N VAL A 150 -6.87 -0.33 30.18
CA VAL A 150 -6.35 -1.13 29.07
C VAL A 150 -7.41 -1.45 28.02
N SER A 151 -6.96 -1.66 26.79
CA SER A 151 -7.80 -2.12 25.68
C SER A 151 -7.64 -3.63 25.49
N ILE A 152 -8.75 -4.37 25.51
CA ILE A 152 -8.76 -5.82 25.32
C ILE A 152 -9.31 -6.16 23.94
N TYR A 153 -8.49 -6.85 23.16
CA TYR A 153 -8.83 -7.39 21.84
C TYR A 153 -9.18 -8.87 21.98
N GLY A 154 -10.48 -9.16 21.96
CA GLY A 154 -11.00 -10.51 22.06
C GLY A 154 -11.05 -11.20 20.70
N LEU A 155 -10.28 -12.26 20.50
CA LEU A 155 -10.19 -13.01 19.24
C LEU A 155 -10.48 -14.51 19.46
N ASN A 156 -10.78 -15.26 18.40
CA ASN A 156 -10.81 -16.74 18.48
C ASN A 156 -9.42 -17.37 18.28
N ASP A 157 -8.59 -16.77 17.42
CA ASP A 157 -7.21 -17.19 17.23
C ASP A 157 -6.34 -15.94 17.08
N PHE A 158 -5.30 -15.84 17.92
CA PHE A 158 -4.38 -14.73 17.88
C PHE A 158 -3.57 -14.69 16.56
N ASN A 159 -3.25 -15.84 15.99
CA ASN A 159 -2.40 -15.94 14.80
C ASN A 159 -3.10 -15.48 13.52
N LEU A 160 -4.44 -15.43 13.52
CA LEU A 160 -5.24 -14.89 12.42
C LEU A 160 -5.34 -13.35 12.46
N ASN A 161 -4.82 -12.71 13.50
CA ASN A 161 -4.78 -11.25 13.56
C ASN A 161 -3.89 -10.69 12.44
N GLU A 162 -4.42 -9.73 11.69
CA GLU A 162 -3.70 -9.10 10.58
C GLU A 162 -2.38 -8.45 11.00
N LYS A 163 -2.30 -7.94 12.25
CA LYS A 163 -1.05 -7.39 12.79
C LYS A 163 0.05 -8.43 13.00
N VAL A 164 -0.33 -9.70 13.16
CA VAL A 164 0.63 -10.82 13.24
C VAL A 164 1.06 -11.19 11.83
N GLU A 165 0.14 -11.21 10.86
CA GLU A 165 0.45 -11.47 9.45
C GLU A 165 1.38 -10.40 8.84
N SER A 166 1.16 -9.12 9.18
CA SER A 166 2.01 -7.99 8.76
C SER A 166 3.35 -7.92 9.47
N LYS A 167 3.57 -8.73 10.51
CA LYS A 167 4.72 -8.67 11.45
C LYS A 167 4.83 -7.36 12.23
N SER A 168 3.72 -6.65 12.35
CA SER A 168 3.60 -5.51 13.26
C SER A 168 3.67 -5.94 14.71
N ILE A 169 3.12 -7.11 15.01
CA ILE A 169 3.18 -7.74 16.31
C ILE A 169 3.98 -9.04 16.22
N GLU A 170 4.98 -9.18 17.08
CA GLU A 170 5.80 -10.38 17.20
C GLU A 170 5.77 -10.92 18.63
N LEU A 171 5.68 -12.24 18.79
CA LEU A 171 5.73 -12.88 20.11
C LEU A 171 7.19 -12.91 20.61
N GLU A 172 7.47 -12.27 21.73
CA GLU A 172 8.79 -12.29 22.36
C GLU A 172 8.98 -13.53 23.27
N SER A 173 7.93 -13.94 23.99
CA SER A 173 8.00 -15.07 24.90
C SER A 173 6.64 -15.75 25.14
N GLY A 174 6.68 -17.02 25.56
CA GLY A 174 5.50 -17.80 25.89
C GLY A 174 4.85 -18.49 24.68
N LYS A 175 3.52 -18.54 24.66
CA LYS A 175 2.69 -19.17 23.61
C LYS A 175 1.50 -18.27 23.27
N THR A 176 0.96 -18.44 22.06
CA THR A 176 -0.28 -17.81 21.62
C THR A 176 -1.50 -18.66 22.03
N PHE A 177 -2.71 -18.10 21.90
CA PHE A 177 -3.97 -18.81 22.09
C PHE A 177 -4.66 -19.08 20.74
N ASN A 178 -5.46 -20.13 20.70
CA ASN A 178 -6.30 -20.50 19.56
C ASN A 178 -7.70 -20.94 20.01
N GLU A 179 -8.46 -21.60 19.13
CA GLU A 179 -9.83 -22.02 19.41
C GLU A 179 -9.98 -22.98 20.61
N GLU A 180 -8.93 -23.76 20.93
CA GLU A 180 -8.94 -24.69 22.08
C GLU A 180 -8.91 -23.93 23.41
N ASP A 181 -8.35 -22.72 23.42
CA ASP A 181 -8.20 -21.88 24.61
C ASP A 181 -9.42 -20.97 24.85
N LEU A 182 -10.46 -21.06 24.01
CA LEU A 182 -11.65 -20.19 24.09
C LEU A 182 -12.36 -20.24 25.43
N ASN A 183 -12.30 -21.33 26.17
CA ASN A 183 -12.95 -21.42 27.48
C ASN A 183 -11.97 -21.21 28.65
N THR A 184 -10.81 -20.59 28.36
CA THR A 184 -9.77 -20.34 29.34
C THR A 184 -9.52 -18.84 29.48
N ASN A 185 -9.25 -18.38 30.70
CA ASN A 185 -8.92 -16.99 30.95
C ASN A 185 -7.42 -16.75 30.76
N VAL A 186 -6.95 -16.90 29.52
CA VAL A 186 -5.54 -16.66 29.16
C VAL A 186 -5.40 -15.36 28.39
N ILE A 187 -4.26 -14.69 28.54
CA ILE A 187 -3.99 -13.41 27.88
C ILE A 187 -2.56 -13.31 27.35
N LEU A 188 -2.42 -12.45 26.35
CA LEU A 188 -1.16 -11.94 25.82
C LEU A 188 -1.07 -10.46 26.14
N ILE A 189 0.06 -10.03 26.70
CA ILE A 189 0.31 -8.63 27.06
C ILE A 189 1.49 -8.05 26.29
N GLU A 190 1.53 -6.73 26.15
CA GLU A 190 2.64 -6.05 25.49
C GLU A 190 3.90 -6.01 26.38
N SER A 191 5.07 -6.04 25.74
CA SER A 191 6.38 -6.11 26.38
C SER A 191 6.70 -4.95 27.33
N THR A 192 6.25 -3.74 27.02
CA THR A 192 6.43 -2.53 27.84
C THR A 192 5.54 -2.60 29.07
N PHE A 193 4.28 -2.98 28.89
CA PHE A 193 3.35 -3.19 30.01
C PHE A 193 3.85 -4.26 30.97
N ALA A 194 4.39 -5.37 30.45
CA ALA A 194 5.00 -6.43 31.25
C ALA A 194 6.19 -5.92 32.07
N LYS A 195 7.08 -5.12 31.46
CA LYS A 195 8.28 -4.58 32.11
C LYS A 195 7.93 -3.57 33.21
N GLU A 196 7.02 -2.63 32.96
CA GLU A 196 6.65 -1.60 33.94
C GLU A 196 5.95 -2.20 35.16
N ASN A 197 5.14 -3.23 34.96
CA ASN A 197 4.43 -3.92 36.04
C ASN A 197 5.19 -5.13 36.60
N SER A 198 6.44 -5.36 36.18
CA SER A 198 7.27 -6.50 36.60
C SER A 198 6.60 -7.89 36.42
N LEU A 199 5.85 -8.06 35.33
CA LEU A 199 5.11 -9.28 35.00
C LEU A 199 5.91 -10.21 34.08
N SER A 200 5.69 -11.51 34.24
CA SER A 200 6.29 -12.58 33.45
C SER A 200 5.24 -13.59 32.96
N VAL A 201 5.61 -14.39 31.96
CA VAL A 201 4.76 -15.50 31.51
C VAL A 201 4.52 -16.48 32.67
N GLY A 202 3.25 -16.75 32.95
CA GLY A 202 2.80 -17.58 34.05
C GLY A 202 2.09 -16.79 35.16
N ASP A 203 2.32 -15.48 35.24
CA ASP A 203 1.67 -14.60 36.23
C ASP A 203 0.17 -14.43 35.92
N THR A 204 -0.58 -13.97 36.91
CA THR A 204 -2.03 -13.72 36.81
C THR A 204 -2.33 -12.27 37.13
N ILE A 205 -3.18 -11.64 36.34
CA ILE A 205 -3.66 -10.28 36.57
C ILE A 205 -5.19 -10.30 36.68
N THR A 206 -5.74 -9.31 37.37
CA THR A 206 -7.19 -9.15 37.52
C THR A 206 -7.68 -8.02 36.63
N LEU A 207 -8.62 -8.33 35.73
CA LEU A 207 -9.26 -7.40 34.81
C LEU A 207 -10.69 -7.12 35.29
N LYS A 208 -11.02 -5.84 35.48
CA LYS A 208 -12.36 -5.40 35.89
C LYS A 208 -13.10 -4.74 34.72
N SER A 209 -14.40 -4.97 34.60
CA SER A 209 -15.25 -4.23 33.67
C SER A 209 -15.22 -2.73 33.99
N THR A 210 -15.56 -1.87 33.02
CA THR A 210 -15.46 -0.41 33.21
C THR A 210 -16.40 0.18 34.25
N ASP A 211 -17.45 -0.55 34.61
CA ASP A 211 -18.40 -0.26 35.69
C ASP A 211 -18.01 -0.96 37.01
N ASP A 212 -16.88 -1.68 37.03
CA ASP A 212 -16.34 -2.46 38.13
C ASP A 212 -17.29 -3.55 38.70
N GLU A 213 -18.34 -3.93 37.97
CA GLU A 213 -19.30 -4.95 38.42
C GLU A 213 -18.77 -6.39 38.21
N ILE A 214 -17.95 -6.60 37.19
CA ILE A 214 -17.43 -7.91 36.78
C ILE A 214 -15.90 -7.91 36.91
N SER A 215 -15.35 -8.96 37.52
CA SER A 215 -13.91 -9.13 37.68
C SER A 215 -13.49 -10.52 37.21
N VAL A 216 -12.43 -10.58 36.42
CA VAL A 216 -11.90 -11.82 35.83
C VAL A 216 -10.40 -11.91 36.11
N GLU A 217 -9.98 -13.00 36.74
CA GLU A 217 -8.56 -13.36 36.83
C GLU A 217 -8.11 -14.01 35.53
N ALA A 218 -7.01 -13.49 34.97
CA ALA A 218 -6.47 -13.88 33.68
C ALA A 218 -4.99 -14.21 33.77
N LYS A 219 -4.60 -15.37 33.25
CA LYS A 219 -3.21 -15.87 33.25
C LYS A 219 -2.46 -15.42 32.00
N ILE A 220 -1.27 -14.85 32.20
CA ILE A 220 -0.37 -14.45 31.13
C ILE A 220 0.29 -15.69 30.53
N ILE A 221 0.00 -16.00 29.27
CA ILE A 221 0.60 -17.14 28.56
C ILE A 221 1.67 -16.72 27.55
N GLY A 222 1.74 -15.43 27.22
CA GLY A 222 2.76 -14.89 26.34
C GLY A 222 2.87 -13.37 26.41
N ILE A 223 4.00 -12.88 25.93
CA ILE A 223 4.33 -11.46 25.86
C ILE A 223 4.68 -11.15 24.41
N PHE A 224 4.01 -10.16 23.83
CA PHE A 224 4.25 -9.71 22.46
C PHE A 224 4.87 -8.32 22.45
N LYS A 225 5.50 -7.97 21.34
CA LYS A 225 5.98 -6.62 21.07
C LYS A 225 5.21 -6.03 19.90
N ASP A 226 4.69 -4.83 20.09
CA ASP A 226 4.08 -4.03 19.03
C ASP A 226 5.13 -3.06 18.47
N ASN A 227 5.46 -3.24 17.18
CA ASN A 227 6.44 -2.42 16.46
C ASN A 227 5.78 -1.28 15.65
N SER A 228 4.47 -1.07 15.82
CA SER A 228 3.73 -0.02 15.11
C SER A 228 4.20 1.39 15.48
N GLU A 229 4.18 2.31 14.51
CA GLU A 229 4.43 3.71 14.79
C GLU A 229 3.27 4.31 15.62
N ILE A 230 3.60 4.98 16.72
CA ILE A 230 2.62 5.61 17.60
C ILE A 230 2.17 6.94 16.99
N ASP A 231 0.87 7.09 16.73
CA ASP A 231 0.28 8.38 16.34
C ASP A 231 0.43 9.38 17.49
N ASP A 232 0.79 10.63 17.18
CA ASP A 232 0.92 11.71 18.18
C ASP A 232 -0.38 11.90 18.99
N ASN A 233 -1.54 11.54 18.42
CA ASN A 233 -2.82 11.59 19.13
C ASN A 233 -3.02 10.44 20.13
N SER A 234 -2.30 9.32 20.00
CA SER A 234 -2.40 8.18 20.92
C SER A 234 -1.80 8.50 22.29
N TYR A 235 -0.86 9.44 22.36
CA TYR A 235 -0.34 9.99 23.62
C TYR A 235 -1.35 10.84 24.41
N ARG A 236 -2.57 11.05 23.87
CA ARG A 236 -3.63 11.80 24.58
C ARG A 236 -4.39 10.95 25.59
N PHE A 237 -4.47 9.63 25.38
CA PHE A 237 -5.18 8.72 26.28
C PHE A 237 -4.36 7.43 26.47
N SER A 238 -4.05 7.08 27.72
CA SER A 238 -3.21 5.92 28.04
C SER A 238 -3.79 4.62 27.48
N SER A 239 -5.11 4.43 27.54
CA SER A 239 -5.79 3.25 26.99
C SER A 239 -5.75 3.13 25.47
N THR A 240 -5.30 4.18 24.76
CA THR A 240 -5.10 4.17 23.29
C THR A 240 -3.64 3.97 22.90
N LEU A 241 -2.72 3.90 23.87
CA LEU A 241 -1.33 3.52 23.60
C LEU A 241 -1.25 2.03 23.28
N PRO A 242 -0.49 1.63 22.25
CA PRO A 242 -0.36 0.22 21.88
C PRO A 242 0.23 -0.64 23.01
N TYR A 243 1.00 -0.02 23.91
CA TYR A 243 1.54 -0.64 25.11
C TYR A 243 0.46 -1.18 26.06
N ASN A 244 -0.74 -0.58 26.07
CA ASN A 244 -1.85 -0.99 26.93
C ASN A 244 -2.86 -1.89 26.22
N ASN A 245 -2.45 -2.52 25.11
CA ASN A 245 -3.25 -3.51 24.41
C ASN A 245 -3.02 -4.91 25.02
N ILE A 246 -4.11 -5.61 25.28
CA ILE A 246 -4.13 -7.01 25.73
C ILE A 246 -4.90 -7.82 24.70
N TYR A 247 -4.38 -8.97 24.27
CA TYR A 247 -5.12 -9.93 23.46
C TYR A 247 -5.60 -11.08 24.32
N ALA A 248 -6.85 -11.47 24.13
CA ALA A 248 -7.50 -12.53 24.90
C ALA A 248 -8.44 -13.35 24.00
N PRO A 249 -8.85 -14.55 24.42
CA PRO A 249 -10.02 -15.20 23.85
C PRO A 249 -11.26 -14.29 23.93
N TYR A 250 -12.05 -14.24 22.85
CA TYR A 250 -13.21 -13.34 22.77
C TYR A 250 -14.25 -13.57 23.87
N THR A 251 -14.31 -14.79 24.42
CA THR A 251 -15.17 -15.18 25.55
C THR A 251 -14.82 -14.44 26.84
N LEU A 252 -13.54 -14.17 27.11
CA LEU A 252 -13.09 -13.34 28.23
C LEU A 252 -13.59 -11.91 28.05
N SER A 253 -13.41 -11.34 26.85
CA SER A 253 -13.94 -10.01 26.52
C SER A 253 -15.45 -9.94 26.65
N ASN A 254 -16.18 -10.97 26.21
CA ASN A 254 -17.63 -11.06 26.35
C ASN A 254 -18.07 -11.11 27.81
N THR A 255 -17.33 -11.84 28.65
CA THR A 255 -17.58 -11.88 30.10
C THR A 255 -17.48 -10.48 30.71
N LEU A 256 -16.45 -9.71 30.35
CA LEU A 256 -16.28 -8.33 30.84
C LEU A 256 -17.31 -7.33 30.27
N LYS A 257 -17.95 -7.63 29.14
CA LYS A 257 -19.05 -6.83 28.57
C LYS A 257 -20.42 -7.15 29.19
N GLY A 258 -20.54 -8.26 29.92
CA GLY A 258 -21.77 -8.72 30.54
C GLY A 258 -22.68 -9.57 29.65
N ASP A 259 -23.83 -9.98 30.20
CA ASP A 259 -24.70 -11.04 29.67
C ASP A 259 -25.18 -10.81 28.22
N ASN A 260 -25.30 -9.56 27.78
CA ASN A 260 -25.73 -9.20 26.42
C ASN A 260 -24.77 -9.72 25.33
N TYR A 261 -23.53 -10.06 25.69
CA TYR A 261 -22.51 -10.58 24.78
C TYR A 261 -22.23 -12.08 24.94
N LEU A 262 -22.95 -12.81 25.80
CA LEU A 262 -22.66 -14.23 26.10
C LEU A 262 -22.61 -15.13 24.85
N ASN A 263 -23.45 -14.85 23.85
CA ASN A 263 -23.49 -15.57 22.56
C ASN A 263 -23.38 -14.63 21.35
N SER A 264 -22.73 -13.49 21.53
CA SER A 264 -22.65 -12.45 20.52
C SER A 264 -21.27 -11.78 20.51
N VAL A 265 -20.91 -11.18 19.38
CA VAL A 265 -19.57 -10.61 19.13
C VAL A 265 -19.69 -9.29 18.40
N ASP A 266 -18.61 -8.51 18.30
CA ASP A 266 -18.68 -7.23 17.57
C ASP A 266 -18.69 -7.44 16.05
N SER A 267 -17.89 -8.39 15.57
CA SER A 267 -17.82 -8.73 14.14
C SER A 267 -17.23 -10.12 13.91
N ILE A 268 -17.51 -10.67 12.73
CA ILE A 268 -16.96 -11.94 12.25
C ILE A 268 -16.37 -11.69 10.86
N LYS A 269 -15.07 -11.90 10.71
CA LYS A 269 -14.37 -11.84 9.42
C LYS A 269 -14.23 -13.25 8.86
N PHE A 270 -14.64 -13.46 7.62
CA PHE A 270 -14.52 -14.71 6.89
C PHE A 270 -13.38 -14.60 5.89
N TYR A 271 -12.46 -15.56 5.89
CA TYR A 271 -11.43 -15.72 4.88
C TYR A 271 -11.97 -16.61 3.75
N ILE A 272 -12.02 -16.07 2.55
CA ILE A 272 -12.55 -16.69 1.35
C ILE A 272 -11.41 -17.33 0.57
N ASN A 273 -11.66 -18.49 -0.03
CA ASN A 273 -10.64 -19.25 -0.76
C ASN A 273 -10.03 -18.54 -1.98
N ASP A 274 -10.78 -17.62 -2.59
CA ASP A 274 -10.36 -16.83 -3.75
C ASP A 274 -11.07 -15.46 -3.73
N PRO A 275 -10.37 -14.35 -3.98
CA PRO A 275 -11.00 -13.04 -4.16
C PRO A 275 -12.17 -13.01 -5.14
N ASP A 276 -12.12 -13.80 -6.22
CA ASP A 276 -13.17 -13.86 -7.24
C ASP A 276 -14.44 -14.58 -6.74
N ASN A 277 -14.38 -15.23 -5.57
CA ASN A 277 -15.53 -15.87 -4.92
C ASN A 277 -16.21 -14.99 -3.87
N VAL A 278 -15.66 -13.83 -3.50
CA VAL A 278 -16.26 -12.92 -2.50
C VAL A 278 -17.69 -12.54 -2.88
N GLU A 279 -17.93 -12.10 -4.12
CA GLU A 279 -19.26 -11.71 -4.57
C GLU A 279 -20.24 -12.91 -4.57
N LYS A 280 -19.75 -14.11 -4.88
CA LYS A 280 -20.56 -15.34 -4.84
C LYS A 280 -20.92 -15.72 -3.42
N PHE A 281 -19.99 -15.59 -2.48
CA PHE A 281 -20.22 -15.82 -1.06
C PHE A 281 -21.25 -14.84 -0.50
N ILE A 282 -21.14 -13.55 -0.80
CA ILE A 282 -22.12 -12.54 -0.38
C ILE A 282 -23.51 -12.88 -0.92
N LYS A 283 -23.64 -13.15 -2.23
CA LYS A 283 -24.92 -13.55 -2.84
C LYS A 283 -25.50 -14.84 -2.26
N GLN A 284 -24.65 -15.82 -1.93
CA GLN A 284 -25.11 -17.03 -1.24
C GLN A 284 -25.65 -16.69 0.15
N SER A 285 -24.96 -15.79 0.87
CA SER A 285 -25.27 -15.38 2.23
C SER A 285 -26.52 -14.51 2.34
N GLU A 286 -26.97 -13.87 1.26
CA GLU A 286 -28.26 -13.14 1.23
C GLU A 286 -29.47 -14.04 1.54
N ASN A 287 -29.36 -15.36 1.33
CA ASN A 287 -30.43 -16.32 1.66
C ASN A 287 -30.33 -16.87 3.10
N SER A 288 -29.40 -16.37 3.91
CA SER A 288 -29.23 -16.80 5.29
C SER A 288 -30.26 -16.15 6.23
N ASN A 289 -30.28 -16.58 7.49
CA ASN A 289 -31.16 -15.99 8.51
C ASN A 289 -30.60 -14.68 9.11
N ILE A 290 -29.69 -13.99 8.41
CA ILE A 290 -29.07 -12.74 8.88
C ILE A 290 -30.05 -11.57 8.71
N ASP A 291 -30.20 -10.79 9.77
CA ASP A 291 -30.95 -9.53 9.75
C ASP A 291 -30.15 -8.42 9.04
N PHE A 292 -30.25 -8.36 7.71
CA PHE A 292 -29.58 -7.36 6.88
C PHE A 292 -30.10 -5.91 7.04
N ASP A 293 -31.15 -5.70 7.86
CA ASP A 293 -31.57 -4.35 8.27
C ASP A 293 -30.72 -3.79 9.41
N LYS A 294 -30.02 -4.66 10.15
CA LYS A 294 -29.11 -4.31 11.25
C LYS A 294 -27.65 -4.62 10.94
N PHE A 295 -27.38 -5.64 10.13
CA PHE A 295 -26.04 -6.13 9.83
C PHE A 295 -25.73 -6.00 8.33
N LYS A 296 -24.44 -5.98 8.01
CA LYS A 296 -23.95 -6.01 6.63
C LYS A 296 -22.79 -7.00 6.49
N LEU A 297 -22.65 -7.55 5.30
CA LEU A 297 -21.44 -8.23 4.85
C LEU A 297 -20.62 -7.24 4.04
N ASP A 298 -19.46 -6.89 4.56
CA ASP A 298 -18.54 -5.92 3.96
C ASP A 298 -17.34 -6.67 3.35
N SER A 299 -17.15 -6.57 2.03
CA SER A 299 -16.00 -7.16 1.33
C SER A 299 -14.69 -6.39 1.54
N GLY A 300 -14.72 -5.28 2.29
CA GLY A 300 -13.53 -4.46 2.51
C GLY A 300 -13.11 -3.68 1.27
N ASP A 301 -14.01 -3.49 0.29
CA ASP A 301 -13.75 -2.79 -0.98
C ASP A 301 -13.08 -1.44 -0.75
N LYS A 302 -13.52 -0.70 0.27
CA LYS A 302 -12.96 0.61 0.62
C LYS A 302 -11.51 0.51 1.09
N SER A 303 -11.18 -0.47 1.93
CA SER A 303 -9.81 -0.69 2.41
C SER A 303 -8.89 -1.16 1.27
N TYR A 304 -9.43 -1.98 0.37
CA TYR A 304 -8.73 -2.36 -0.86
C TYR A 304 -8.52 -1.16 -1.78
N GLU A 305 -9.52 -0.31 -2.00
CA GLU A 305 -9.43 0.92 -2.80
C GLU A 305 -8.38 1.89 -2.22
N GLU A 306 -8.38 2.09 -0.90
CA GLU A 306 -7.40 2.93 -0.22
C GLU A 306 -5.97 2.39 -0.36
N MET A 307 -5.79 1.06 -0.35
CA MET A 307 -4.49 0.42 -0.57
C MET A 307 -4.05 0.46 -2.05
N ILE A 308 -4.98 0.26 -2.99
CA ILE A 308 -4.66 0.14 -4.41
C ILE A 308 -4.46 1.49 -5.09
N ALA A 309 -5.12 2.56 -4.62
CA ALA A 309 -5.08 3.87 -5.25
C ALA A 309 -3.64 4.41 -5.44
N PRO A 310 -2.73 4.37 -4.45
CA PRO A 310 -1.33 4.75 -4.66
C PRO A 310 -0.64 3.89 -5.73
N ILE A 311 -0.90 2.58 -5.77
CA ILE A 311 -0.32 1.66 -6.77
C ILE A 311 -0.81 2.01 -8.18
N GLU A 312 -2.09 2.30 -8.33
CA GLU A 312 -2.70 2.70 -9.60
C GLU A 312 -2.17 4.03 -10.10
N ASN A 313 -1.97 5.00 -9.19
CA ASN A 313 -1.34 6.28 -9.52
C ASN A 313 0.09 6.09 -10.03
N ILE A 314 0.90 5.28 -9.34
CA ILE A 314 2.28 4.96 -9.77
C ILE A 314 2.27 4.24 -11.13
N SER A 315 1.36 3.27 -11.32
CA SER A 315 1.21 2.54 -12.58
C SER A 315 0.85 3.47 -13.73
N SER A 316 -0.10 4.38 -13.50
CA SER A 316 -0.56 5.38 -14.46
C SER A 316 0.54 6.37 -14.80
N PHE A 317 1.24 6.90 -13.79
CA PHE A 317 2.40 7.76 -13.97
C PHE A 317 3.45 7.08 -14.84
N SER A 318 3.81 5.84 -14.51
CA SER A 318 4.81 5.08 -15.26
C SER A 318 4.42 4.88 -16.73
N LYS A 319 3.14 4.57 -17.00
CA LYS A 319 2.60 4.43 -18.35
C LYS A 319 2.67 5.74 -19.14
N ILE A 320 2.35 6.87 -18.52
CA ILE A 320 2.45 8.20 -19.13
C ILE A 320 3.92 8.52 -19.42
N THR A 321 4.81 8.30 -18.45
CA THR A 321 6.26 8.50 -18.61
C THR A 321 6.81 7.69 -19.79
N LEU A 322 6.41 6.42 -19.93
CA LEU A 322 6.83 5.58 -21.05
C LEU A 322 6.46 6.21 -22.41
N ILE A 323 5.23 6.71 -22.55
CA ILE A 323 4.74 7.34 -23.79
C ILE A 323 5.50 8.65 -24.06
N VAL A 324 5.67 9.49 -23.04
CA VAL A 324 6.39 10.77 -23.14
C VAL A 324 7.85 10.52 -23.56
N VAL A 325 8.54 9.59 -22.89
CA VAL A 325 9.92 9.21 -23.22
C VAL A 325 10.02 8.66 -24.64
N ALA A 326 9.05 7.86 -25.10
CA ALA A 326 9.04 7.36 -26.47
C ALA A 326 8.93 8.50 -27.50
N ILE A 327 8.03 9.46 -27.28
CA ILE A 327 7.81 10.58 -28.21
C ILE A 327 9.01 11.54 -28.23
N PHE A 328 9.47 12.00 -27.06
CA PHE A 328 10.60 12.91 -26.97
C PHE A 328 11.91 12.23 -27.36
N GLY A 329 12.11 10.98 -26.94
CA GLY A 329 13.26 10.17 -27.31
C GLY A 329 13.35 9.98 -28.82
N ALA A 330 12.24 9.60 -29.47
CA ALA A 330 12.19 9.50 -30.93
C ALA A 330 12.44 10.86 -31.61
N SER A 331 11.89 11.95 -31.10
CA SER A 331 12.06 13.29 -31.66
C SER A 331 13.52 13.77 -31.60
N ILE A 332 14.16 13.65 -30.43
CA ILE A 332 15.56 14.02 -30.21
C ILE A 332 16.49 13.12 -31.04
N LEU A 333 16.25 11.82 -31.05
CA LEU A 333 17.04 10.87 -31.83
C LEU A 333 16.97 11.17 -33.33
N THR A 334 15.76 11.48 -33.83
CA THR A 334 15.53 11.91 -35.22
C THR A 334 16.33 13.17 -35.54
N LEU A 335 16.32 14.18 -34.66
CA LEU A 335 17.05 15.43 -34.85
C LEU A 335 18.57 15.20 -34.94
N VAL A 336 19.12 14.37 -34.06
CA VAL A 336 20.55 13.99 -34.09
C VAL A 336 20.89 13.24 -35.38
N ILE A 337 19.99 12.39 -35.87
CA ILE A 337 20.17 11.67 -37.14
C ILE A 337 20.14 12.64 -38.33
N VAL A 338 19.20 13.60 -38.36
CA VAL A 338 19.15 14.64 -39.41
C VAL A 338 20.46 15.43 -39.47
N LEU A 339 20.97 15.88 -38.32
CA LEU A 339 22.25 16.58 -38.24
C LEU A 339 23.44 15.70 -38.67
N SER A 340 23.37 14.40 -38.36
CA SER A 340 24.40 13.43 -38.78
C SER A 340 24.40 13.19 -40.28
N ILE A 341 23.22 13.13 -40.90
CA ILE A 341 23.07 13.01 -42.35
C ILE A 341 23.57 14.29 -43.04
N LYS A 342 23.22 15.48 -42.53
CA LYS A 342 23.61 16.78 -43.12
C LYS A 342 25.13 16.90 -43.25
N ASP A 343 25.87 16.52 -42.22
CA ASP A 343 27.34 16.57 -42.21
C ASP A 343 28.02 15.49 -43.08
N ARG A 344 27.24 14.56 -43.61
CA ARG A 344 27.68 13.48 -44.51
C ARG A 344 27.16 13.68 -45.92
N MET A 345 26.54 14.81 -46.23
CA MET A 345 25.93 15.03 -47.54
C MET A 345 26.92 14.95 -48.69
N SER A 346 28.13 15.48 -48.52
CA SER A 346 29.21 15.37 -49.51
C SER A 346 29.63 13.91 -49.72
N GLU A 347 29.87 13.16 -48.63
CA GLU A 347 30.24 11.73 -48.66
C GLU A 347 29.16 10.86 -49.31
N ILE A 348 27.89 11.07 -48.92
CA ILE A 348 26.72 10.38 -49.47
C ILE A 348 26.56 10.69 -50.96
N GLY A 349 26.77 11.95 -51.37
CA GLY A 349 26.74 12.36 -52.77
C GLY A 349 27.82 11.69 -53.63
N ILE A 350 29.04 11.54 -53.11
CA ILE A 350 30.12 10.80 -53.76
C ILE A 350 29.78 9.32 -53.88
N LEU A 351 29.31 8.67 -52.80
CA LEU A 351 28.93 7.25 -52.82
C LEU A 351 27.80 6.97 -53.81
N MET A 352 26.79 7.86 -53.88
CA MET A 352 25.71 7.77 -54.87
C MET A 352 26.22 7.95 -56.31
N SER A 353 27.19 8.84 -56.53
CA SER A 353 27.79 9.07 -57.85
C SER A 353 28.66 7.90 -58.31
N LEU A 354 29.22 7.14 -57.37
CA LEU A 354 29.94 5.88 -57.60
C LEU A 354 29.00 4.66 -57.81
N GLY A 355 27.67 4.86 -57.78
CA GLY A 355 26.69 3.82 -58.06
C GLY A 355 26.27 2.95 -56.86
N GLU A 356 26.60 3.34 -55.62
CA GLU A 356 26.08 2.63 -54.44
C GLU A 356 24.56 2.86 -54.28
N SER A 357 23.83 1.78 -53.99
CA SER A 357 22.39 1.85 -53.80
C SER A 357 22.02 2.65 -52.55
N LYS A 358 20.96 3.47 -52.64
CA LYS A 358 20.42 4.26 -51.51
C LYS A 358 20.15 3.40 -50.27
N PHE A 359 19.65 2.18 -50.44
CA PHE A 359 19.40 1.23 -49.35
C PHE A 359 20.65 0.85 -48.56
N LYS A 360 21.80 0.68 -49.21
CA LYS A 360 23.08 0.40 -48.50
C LYS A 360 23.53 1.59 -47.66
N ILE A 361 23.24 2.81 -48.09
CA ILE A 361 23.54 4.03 -47.34
C ILE A 361 22.64 4.12 -46.09
N VAL A 362 21.34 3.82 -46.23
CA VAL A 362 20.42 3.72 -45.06
C VAL A 362 20.87 2.60 -44.13
N GLY A 363 21.21 1.44 -44.69
CA GLY A 363 21.67 0.27 -43.94
C GLY A 363 22.94 0.55 -43.13
N GLN A 364 23.88 1.35 -43.68
CA GLN A 364 25.04 1.83 -42.93
C GLN A 364 24.60 2.68 -41.74
N LEU A 365 23.76 3.69 -41.95
CA LEU A 365 23.31 4.58 -40.87
C LEU A 365 22.52 3.83 -39.79
N LEU A 366 21.65 2.91 -40.19
CA LEU A 366 20.91 2.03 -39.29
C LEU A 366 21.87 1.16 -38.46
N SER A 367 22.89 0.56 -39.10
CA SER A 367 23.87 -0.27 -38.39
C SER A 367 24.72 0.53 -37.40
N GLU A 368 25.02 1.81 -37.66
CA GLU A 368 25.69 2.69 -36.70
C GLU A 368 24.84 2.89 -35.44
N ILE A 369 23.54 3.17 -35.60
CA ILE A 369 22.61 3.34 -34.48
C ILE A 369 22.42 2.02 -33.72
N LEU A 370 22.28 0.89 -34.41
CA LEU A 370 22.08 -0.41 -33.77
C LEU A 370 23.29 -0.87 -32.95
N ILE A 371 24.52 -0.61 -33.42
CA ILE A 371 25.73 -0.93 -32.63
C ILE A 371 25.75 -0.12 -31.33
N VAL A 372 25.43 1.17 -31.40
CA VAL A 372 25.34 2.05 -30.24
C VAL A 372 24.21 1.61 -29.31
N LEU A 373 23.06 1.24 -29.86
CA LEU A 373 21.91 0.75 -29.12
C LEU A 373 22.24 -0.52 -28.33
N VAL A 374 22.95 -1.48 -28.92
CA VAL A 374 23.37 -2.72 -28.22
C VAL A 374 24.24 -2.39 -27.01
N ALA A 375 25.17 -1.44 -27.14
CA ALA A 375 25.98 -0.98 -26.01
C ALA A 375 25.13 -0.30 -24.92
N SER A 376 24.18 0.55 -25.33
CA SER A 376 23.26 1.24 -24.42
C SER A 376 22.35 0.27 -23.65
N ILE A 377 21.83 -0.76 -24.33
CA ILE A 377 21.03 -1.84 -23.73
C ILE A 377 21.87 -2.62 -22.72
N GLY A 378 23.14 -2.92 -23.03
CA GLY A 378 24.04 -3.61 -22.12
C GLY A 378 24.27 -2.84 -20.81
N ILE A 379 24.42 -1.51 -20.90
CA ILE A 379 24.64 -0.67 -19.73
C ILE A 379 23.34 -0.40 -18.96
N SER A 380 22.21 -0.25 -19.65
CA SER A 380 20.91 -0.13 -18.97
C SER A 380 20.55 -1.38 -18.19
N ALA A 381 20.97 -2.57 -18.65
CA ALA A 381 20.80 -3.81 -17.89
C ALA A 381 21.53 -3.79 -16.54
N LEU A 382 22.71 -3.18 -16.47
CA LEU A 382 23.53 -3.13 -15.25
C LEU A 382 23.01 -2.11 -14.24
N CYS A 383 22.58 -0.94 -14.71
CA CYS A 383 22.15 0.16 -13.84
C CYS A 383 20.63 0.22 -13.62
N GLY A 384 19.85 -0.51 -14.42
CA GLY A 384 18.40 -0.39 -14.47
C GLY A 384 17.71 -0.68 -13.15
N ASN A 385 18.11 -1.74 -12.43
CA ASN A 385 17.46 -2.13 -11.17
C ASN A 385 17.60 -1.03 -10.11
N SER A 386 18.82 -0.52 -9.93
CA SER A 386 19.11 0.53 -8.94
C SER A 386 18.34 1.81 -9.25
N ILE A 387 18.34 2.24 -10.51
CA ILE A 387 17.63 3.45 -10.94
C ILE A 387 16.11 3.27 -10.78
N SER A 388 15.59 2.10 -11.15
CA SER A 388 14.15 1.83 -11.06
C SER A 388 13.66 1.82 -9.62
N ASN A 389 14.41 1.20 -8.71
CA ASN A 389 14.08 1.20 -7.28
C ASN A 389 14.15 2.61 -6.68
N SER A 390 15.17 3.41 -7.02
CA SER A 390 15.25 4.80 -6.55
C SER A 390 14.07 5.64 -7.03
N VAL A 391 13.68 5.52 -8.31
CA VAL A 391 12.54 6.25 -8.86
C VAL A 391 11.22 5.76 -8.27
N ALA A 392 11.02 4.45 -8.14
CA ALA A 392 9.80 3.88 -7.56
C ALA A 392 9.59 4.35 -6.12
N ASN A 393 10.62 4.30 -5.29
CA ASN A 393 10.54 4.73 -3.89
C ASN A 393 10.28 6.24 -3.77
N GLN A 394 10.85 7.07 -4.66
CA GLN A 394 10.54 8.51 -4.70
C GLN A 394 9.07 8.78 -5.07
N LEU A 395 8.51 8.02 -6.02
CA LEU A 395 7.10 8.17 -6.40
C LEU A 395 6.16 7.79 -5.25
N ILE A 396 6.45 6.69 -4.54
CA ILE A 396 5.70 6.27 -3.35
C ILE A 396 5.75 7.34 -2.26
N GLN A 397 6.95 7.84 -1.93
CA GLN A 397 7.10 8.90 -0.92
C GLN A 397 6.34 10.18 -1.30
N THR A 398 6.27 10.50 -2.60
CA THR A 398 5.52 11.67 -3.09
C THR A 398 4.02 11.49 -2.91
N GLU A 399 3.49 10.30 -3.23
CA GLU A 399 2.07 9.97 -3.00
C GLU A 399 1.73 10.02 -1.50
N ILE A 400 2.52 9.36 -0.64
CA ILE A 400 2.30 9.34 0.82
C ILE A 400 2.34 10.77 1.40
N SER A 401 3.30 11.59 0.98
CA SER A 401 3.41 12.99 1.42
C SER A 401 2.22 13.84 0.97
N SER A 402 1.64 13.56 -0.20
CA SER A 402 0.48 14.29 -0.71
C SER A 402 -0.79 13.98 0.09
N THR A 403 -0.96 12.72 0.52
CA THR A 403 -2.07 12.27 1.37
C THR A 403 -1.98 12.81 2.80
N GLN A 404 -0.77 12.95 3.36
CA GLN A 404 -0.57 13.56 4.68
C GLN A 404 -0.91 15.06 4.71
N ASN A 405 -0.53 15.81 3.67
CA ASN A 405 -0.76 17.27 3.62
C ASN A 405 -2.25 17.67 3.49
N GLN A 406 -3.09 16.85 2.85
CA GLN A 406 -4.55 17.10 2.81
C GLN A 406 -5.19 16.99 4.20
N ASN A 407 -4.73 16.08 5.05
CA ASN A 407 -5.26 15.90 6.40
C ASN A 407 -4.91 17.07 7.35
N GLU A 408 -3.79 17.77 7.13
CA GLU A 408 -3.46 18.98 7.89
C GLU A 408 -4.34 20.19 7.53
N PHE A 409 -4.72 20.32 6.26
CA PHE A 409 -5.57 21.44 5.81
C PHE A 409 -7.01 21.32 6.33
N SER A 410 -7.56 20.11 6.44
CA SER A 410 -8.88 19.87 7.05
C SER A 410 -8.90 20.09 8.58
N LYS A 411 -7.76 19.93 9.27
CA LYS A 411 -7.67 20.19 10.73
C LYS A 411 -7.67 21.69 11.09
N LYS A 412 -7.22 22.57 10.19
CA LYS A 412 -7.11 24.02 10.46
C LYS A 412 -8.41 24.84 10.24
N GLN A 413 -9.47 24.23 9.73
CA GLN A 413 -10.78 24.89 9.50
C GLN A 413 -11.91 24.41 10.42
N ALA A 414 -11.63 23.65 11.48
CA ALA A 414 -12.63 23.39 12.51
C ALA A 414 -12.78 24.62 13.43
N PRO A 415 -13.97 25.24 13.55
CA PRO A 415 -14.18 26.36 14.46
C PRO A 415 -13.97 25.91 15.91
N PRO A 416 -13.27 26.69 16.76
CA PRO A 416 -13.16 26.38 18.18
C PRO A 416 -14.50 26.64 18.85
N GLY A 417 -15.28 25.58 19.12
CA GLY A 417 -16.54 25.73 19.86
C GLY A 417 -17.59 24.63 19.67
N ARG A 418 -17.42 23.69 18.73
CA ARG A 418 -18.35 22.56 18.60
C ARG A 418 -17.72 21.30 19.20
N GLY A 419 -18.24 20.88 20.35
CA GLY A 419 -17.74 19.75 21.13
C GLY A 419 -17.54 18.50 20.29
N GLY A 420 -16.46 17.78 20.62
CA GLY A 420 -15.85 16.72 19.85
C GLY A 420 -16.82 15.71 19.24
N GLU A 421 -16.50 15.37 18.00
CA GLU A 421 -17.00 14.24 17.24
C GLU A 421 -16.81 12.95 18.07
N MET A 422 -17.87 12.59 18.77
CA MET A 422 -17.96 11.43 19.65
C MET A 422 -18.73 10.36 18.87
N GLY A 423 -18.08 9.25 18.54
CA GLY A 423 -18.80 8.00 18.24
C GLY A 423 -18.88 7.52 16.80
N SER A 424 -18.02 7.96 15.88
CA SER A 424 -17.70 7.08 14.74
C SER A 424 -16.82 5.94 15.28
N PRO A 425 -17.06 4.67 14.91
CA PRO A 425 -16.00 3.68 14.97
C PRO A 425 -14.88 4.27 14.11
N ARG A 426 -13.84 4.79 14.77
CA ARG A 426 -12.57 5.01 14.09
C ARG A 426 -12.19 3.61 13.64
N SER A 427 -12.47 3.31 12.37
CA SER A 427 -11.51 2.59 11.54
C SER A 427 -10.17 3.15 11.96
N ASP A 428 -9.37 2.32 12.62
CA ASP A 428 -8.03 2.67 13.05
C ASP A 428 -7.35 3.39 11.88
N LYS A 429 -7.10 4.69 12.00
CA LYS A 429 -6.25 5.38 11.03
C LYS A 429 -4.80 4.91 11.13
N SER A 430 -4.48 4.13 12.17
CA SER A 430 -3.27 3.31 12.27
C SER A 430 -3.24 2.19 11.22
N PHE A 431 -4.38 1.62 10.82
CA PHE A 431 -4.44 0.57 9.78
C PHE A 431 -4.02 1.09 8.39
N THR A 432 -4.26 2.37 8.07
CA THR A 432 -3.87 2.95 6.78
C THR A 432 -2.37 3.18 6.63
N LYS A 433 -1.61 3.25 7.74
CA LYS A 433 -0.16 3.49 7.70
C LYS A 433 0.65 2.19 7.77
N GLU A 434 0.05 1.13 8.29
CA GLU A 434 0.74 -0.12 8.58
C GLU A 434 0.63 -1.15 7.44
N ASN A 435 -0.43 -1.05 6.63
CA ASN A 435 -0.60 -1.81 5.39
C ASN A 435 -0.38 -0.96 4.12
N SER A 436 0.04 0.30 4.26
CA SER A 436 0.49 1.09 3.11
C SER A 436 1.78 0.49 2.55
N ILE A 437 1.85 0.40 1.22
CA ILE A 437 3.05 -0.08 0.54
C ILE A 437 4.13 1.01 0.65
N ASP A 438 4.98 0.89 1.66
CA ASP A 438 6.06 1.84 1.91
C ASP A 438 7.21 1.71 0.90
N THR A 439 7.35 0.54 0.28
CA THR A 439 8.36 0.28 -0.75
C THR A 439 7.79 -0.61 -1.85
N LEU A 440 8.13 -0.28 -3.10
CA LEU A 440 7.84 -1.12 -4.26
C LEU A 440 9.16 -1.76 -4.69
N ASP A 441 9.33 -3.04 -4.40
CA ASP A 441 10.53 -3.77 -4.85
C ASP A 441 10.44 -4.00 -6.36
N VAL A 442 11.21 -3.23 -7.11
CA VAL A 442 11.28 -3.33 -8.56
C VAL A 442 12.40 -4.29 -8.93
N ASN A 443 12.00 -5.49 -9.33
CA ASN A 443 12.89 -6.46 -9.93
C ASN A 443 12.64 -6.53 -11.44
N ILE A 444 13.62 -6.09 -12.24
CA ILE A 444 13.53 -6.12 -13.70
C ILE A 444 13.36 -7.56 -14.17
N SER A 445 12.19 -7.86 -14.74
CA SER A 445 11.95 -9.16 -15.35
C SER A 445 12.61 -9.26 -16.72
N ARG A 446 12.87 -10.49 -17.19
CA ARG A 446 13.30 -10.71 -18.58
C ARG A 446 12.31 -10.15 -19.59
N ASN A 447 11.03 -10.12 -19.25
CA ASN A 447 9.98 -9.59 -20.12
C ASN A 447 10.09 -8.07 -20.25
N ASP A 448 10.41 -7.36 -19.17
CA ASP A 448 10.60 -5.89 -19.20
C ASP A 448 11.78 -5.51 -20.07
N PHE A 449 12.89 -6.25 -19.93
CA PHE A 449 14.08 -6.07 -20.75
C PHE A 449 13.82 -6.34 -22.25
N LEU A 450 13.08 -7.41 -22.56
CA LEU A 450 12.70 -7.71 -23.95
C LEU A 450 11.77 -6.65 -24.54
N LYS A 451 10.76 -6.20 -23.79
CA LYS A 451 9.86 -5.11 -24.20
C LYS A 451 10.64 -3.82 -24.43
N MET A 452 11.52 -3.42 -23.50
CA MET A 452 12.37 -2.24 -23.64
C MET A 452 13.27 -2.33 -24.88
N SER A 453 13.87 -3.49 -25.13
CA SER A 453 14.76 -3.70 -26.28
C SER A 453 13.99 -3.55 -27.59
N LEU A 454 12.81 -4.16 -27.68
CA LEU A 454 11.93 -4.06 -28.85
C LEU A 454 11.47 -2.61 -29.08
N PHE A 455 11.04 -1.91 -28.03
CA PHE A 455 10.67 -0.49 -28.10
C PHE A 455 11.83 0.37 -28.61
N SER A 456 13.03 0.18 -28.07
CA SER A 456 14.22 0.96 -28.43
C SER A 456 14.69 0.69 -29.85
N ILE A 457 14.56 -0.56 -30.32
CA ILE A 457 14.82 -0.93 -31.71
C ILE A 457 13.82 -0.26 -32.65
N ILE A 458 12.52 -0.30 -32.33
CA ILE A 458 11.47 0.35 -33.15
C ILE A 458 11.73 1.85 -33.25
N ILE A 459 11.98 2.52 -32.13
CA ILE A 459 12.30 3.96 -32.09
C ILE A 459 13.53 4.23 -32.97
N SER A 460 14.60 3.45 -32.82
CA SER A 460 15.84 3.63 -33.59
C SER A 460 15.62 3.46 -35.09
N ILE A 461 14.82 2.47 -35.50
CA ILE A 461 14.49 2.21 -36.91
C ILE A 461 13.68 3.38 -37.48
N VAL A 462 12.60 3.78 -36.81
CA VAL A 462 11.71 4.85 -37.28
C VAL A 462 12.46 6.18 -37.36
N SER A 463 13.19 6.56 -36.29
CA SER A 463 14.00 7.77 -36.24
C SER A 463 15.12 7.80 -37.28
N THR A 464 15.57 6.64 -37.76
CA THR A 464 16.57 6.53 -38.84
C THR A 464 15.96 6.64 -40.23
N ILE A 465 14.92 5.86 -40.48
CA ILE A 465 14.35 5.71 -41.84
C ILE A 465 13.66 6.99 -42.29
N VAL A 466 12.95 7.70 -41.40
CA VAL A 466 12.18 8.90 -41.75
C VAL A 466 13.08 10.02 -42.28
N PRO A 467 14.13 10.48 -41.57
CA PRO A 467 15.09 11.45 -42.10
C PRO A 467 15.83 10.97 -43.34
N ALA A 468 16.28 9.70 -43.34
CA ALA A 468 17.07 9.16 -44.43
C ALA A 468 16.26 9.15 -45.74
N SER A 469 14.98 8.79 -45.67
CA SER A 469 14.08 8.79 -46.83
C SER A 469 13.86 10.19 -47.42
N PHE A 470 13.72 11.20 -46.57
CA PHE A 470 13.54 12.59 -47.01
C PHE A 470 14.77 13.10 -47.75
N VAL A 471 15.96 12.86 -47.19
CA VAL A 471 17.21 13.34 -47.77
C VAL A 471 17.58 12.59 -49.05
N MET A 472 17.27 11.30 -49.14
CA MET A 472 17.52 10.48 -50.32
C MET A 472 16.62 10.78 -51.52
N ARG A 473 15.57 11.60 -51.37
CA ARG A 473 14.81 12.15 -52.49
C ARG A 473 15.57 13.25 -53.24
N LEU A 474 16.63 13.80 -52.68
CA LEU A 474 17.43 14.84 -53.33
C LEU A 474 18.33 14.23 -54.43
N ASN A 475 18.39 14.90 -55.58
CA ASN A 475 19.27 14.50 -56.68
C ASN A 475 20.74 14.77 -56.32
N PRO A 476 21.67 13.84 -56.61
CA PRO A 476 23.09 13.98 -56.24
C PRO A 476 23.72 15.25 -56.82
N LYS A 477 23.29 15.69 -58.02
CA LYS A 477 23.70 16.96 -58.64
C LYS A 477 23.36 18.18 -57.77
N ASN A 478 22.19 18.19 -57.12
CA ASN A 478 21.75 19.29 -56.26
C ASN A 478 22.41 19.29 -54.88
N ILE A 479 22.86 18.11 -54.41
CA ILE A 479 23.61 17.97 -53.16
C ILE A 479 25.03 18.51 -53.34
N LEU A 480 25.65 18.25 -54.48
CA LEU A 480 27.02 18.68 -54.81
C LEU A 480 27.09 20.15 -55.24
N SER A 481 26.04 20.71 -55.87
CA SER A 481 26.03 22.11 -56.33
C SER A 481 25.73 23.15 -55.25
N LYS A 482 25.29 22.73 -54.06
CA LYS A 482 24.97 23.62 -52.92
C LYS A 482 26.17 23.95 -52.01
N HIS A 483 27.35 23.44 -52.37
CA HIS A 483 28.58 23.57 -51.58
C HIS A 483 29.69 24.37 -52.28
N ASN A 484 29.33 25.23 -53.24
CA ASN A 484 30.21 26.30 -53.72
C ASN A 484 29.95 27.60 -52.94
#